data_AF-Q9U7G1-F1
#
_entry.id   AF-Q9U7G1-F1
#
_cell.length_a   1.000
_cell.length_b   1.000
_cell.length_c   1.000
_cell.angle_alpha   90.00
_cell.angle_beta   90.00
_cell.angle_gamma   90.00
#
_symmetry.space_group_name_H-M   'P 1'
#
loop_
_entity.id
_entity.type
_entity.pdbx_description
1 polymer ?
#
loop_
_entity_poly.entity_id
_entity_poly.type
_entity_poly.pdbx_seq_one_letter_code
_entity_poly.pdbx_strand_id
1 'polypeptide(L)' 'DRNLEQIEPIKITNTHNLLVDVCQAAKFEGQSITQDYPKYRATYNDSPSKMCTML' A
#
# COMPACT_ATOMS: atom_id res chain seq x y z
N ASP A 1 4.31 -6.15 0.83
CA ASP A 1 3.59 -7.05 1.74
C ASP A 1 4.42 -7.78 2.80
N ARG A 2 4.95 -7.05 3.78
CA ARG A 2 5.32 -7.68 5.08
C ARG A 2 4.72 -6.97 6.29
N ASN A 3 4.19 -5.75 6.11
CA ASN A 3 3.83 -4.89 7.23
C ASN A 3 2.45 -5.19 7.81
N LEU A 4 1.48 -5.65 7.00
CA LEU A 4 0.14 -6.02 7.47
C LEU A 4 0.09 -7.45 8.04
N GLU A 5 0.96 -8.34 7.55
CA GLU A 5 1.09 -9.71 8.09
C GLU A 5 1.67 -9.74 9.51
N GLN A 6 2.33 -8.66 9.93
CA GLN A 6 2.90 -8.47 11.27
C GLN A 6 1.92 -7.81 12.25
N ILE A 7 0.70 -7.45 11.82
CA ILE A 7 -0.32 -6.95 12.74
C ILE A 7 -0.78 -8.12 13.59
N GLU A 8 -0.31 -8.18 14.84
CA GLU A 8 -0.79 -9.12 15.83
C GLU A 8 -2.18 -8.67 16.33
N PRO A 9 -3.28 -9.36 16.01
CA PRO A 9 -4.62 -8.90 16.37
C PRO A 9 -4.81 -8.75 17.89
N ILE A 10 -4.02 -9.51 18.65
CA ILE A 10 -4.02 -9.57 20.12
C ILE A 10 -3.44 -8.29 20.74
N LYS A 11 -2.60 -7.54 20.01
CA LYS A 11 -2.03 -6.25 20.43
C LYS A 11 -2.93 -5.05 20.10
N ILE A 12 -4.01 -5.26 19.34
CA ILE A 12 -5.01 -4.24 19.05
C ILE A 12 -5.91 -4.07 20.28
N THR A 13 -5.44 -3.31 21.26
CA THR A 13 -6.22 -2.96 22.47
C THR A 13 -7.17 -1.79 22.25
N ASN A 14 -7.03 -1.07 21.12
CA ASN A 14 -7.89 0.04 20.68
C ASN A 14 -7.76 0.21 19.16
N THR A 15 -8.87 0.56 18.47
CA THR A 15 -8.94 0.83 17.02
C THR A 15 -7.93 1.86 16.52
N HIS A 16 -7.46 2.76 17.40
CA HIS A 16 -6.45 3.76 17.07
C HIS A 16 -5.09 3.13 16.72
N ASN A 17 -4.71 2.03 17.38
CA ASN A 17 -3.44 1.34 17.09
C ASN A 17 -3.48 0.69 15.70
N LEU A 18 -4.61 0.06 15.36
CA LEU A 18 -4.82 -0.52 14.04
C LEU A 18 -4.77 0.54 12.94
N LEU A 19 -5.37 1.72 13.15
CA LEU A 19 -5.34 2.80 12.17
C LEU A 19 -3.91 3.30 11.91
N VAL A 20 -3.09 3.44 12.96
CA VAL A 20 -1.69 3.85 12.83
C VAL A 20 -0.89 2.82 12.04
N ASP A 21 -1.05 1.53 12.34
CA ASP A 21 -0.33 0.46 11.65
C ASP A 21 -0.73 0.38 10.17
N VAL A 22 -2.03 0.51 9.86
CA VAL A 22 -2.55 0.55 8.49
C VAL A 22 -2.04 1.78 7.74
N CYS A 23 -2.06 2.97 8.35
CA CYS A 23 -1.54 4.19 7.74
C CYS A 23 -0.03 4.11 7.48
N GLN A 24 0.73 3.51 8.40
CA GLN A 24 2.17 3.34 8.25
C GLN A 24 2.51 2.34 7.14
N ALA A 25 1.75 1.23 7.05
CA ALA A 25 1.88 0.26 5.95
C ALA A 25 1.54 0.90 4.60
N ALA A 26 0.40 1.61 4.51
CA ALA A 26 -0.02 2.31 3.29
C ALA A 26 1.00 3.36 2.82
N LYS A 27 1.66 4.06 3.75
CA LYS A 27 2.76 4.99 3.42
C LYS A 27 3.94 4.29 2.77
N PHE A 28 4.38 3.16 3.32
CA PHE A 28 5.50 2.40 2.76
C PHE A 28 5.17 1.80 1.39
N GLU A 29 4.00 1.16 1.25
CA GLU A 29 3.55 0.62 -0.03
C GLU A 29 3.40 1.74 -1.07
N GLY A 30 2.79 2.87 -0.71
CA GLY A 30 2.69 4.05 -1.58
C GLY A 30 4.03 4.62 -2.02
N GLN A 31 5.05 4.61 -1.16
CA GLN A 31 6.42 5.02 -1.52
C GLN A 31 7.06 4.05 -2.52
N SER A 32 6.92 2.73 -2.29
CA SER A 32 7.42 1.70 -3.21
C SER A 32 6.80 1.84 -4.60
N ILE A 33 5.49 2.11 -4.65
CA ILE A 33 4.75 2.32 -5.90
C ILE A 33 5.20 3.59 -6.61
N THR A 34 5.39 4.69 -5.88
CA THR A 34 5.73 6.00 -6.46
C THR A 34 7.06 5.97 -7.21
N GLN A 35 8.03 5.15 -6.77
CA GLN A 35 9.31 5.00 -7.46
C GLN A 35 9.16 4.44 -8.88
N ASP A 36 8.27 3.47 -9.08
CA ASP A 36 8.05 2.82 -10.38
C ASP A 36 6.84 3.39 -11.14
N TYR A 37 6.06 4.27 -10.51
CA TYR A 37 4.88 4.92 -11.08
C TYR A 37 5.12 5.54 -12.48
N PRO A 38 6.25 6.22 -12.76
CA PRO A 38 6.50 6.74 -14.10
C PRO A 38 6.57 5.66 -15.19
N LYS A 39 7.13 4.49 -14.86
CA LYS A 39 7.21 3.34 -15.79
C LYS A 39 5.81 2.81 -16.09
N TYR A 40 5.00 2.63 -15.06
CA TYR A 40 3.61 2.20 -15.24
C TYR A 40 2.79 3.24 -16.01
N ARG A 41 3.02 4.53 -15.79
CA ARG A 41 2.33 5.60 -16.54
C ARG A 41 2.66 5.56 -18.03
N ALA A 42 3.90 5.24 -18.39
CA ALA A 42 4.27 5.04 -19.78
C ALA A 42 3.62 3.78 -20.39
N THR A 43 3.60 2.66 -19.64
CA THR A 43 3.06 1.37 -20.14
C THR A 43 1.53 1.33 -20.21
N TYR A 44 0.85 1.98 -19.28
CA TYR A 44 -0.62 1.92 -19.13
C TYR A 44 -1.31 3.26 -19.42
N ASN A 45 -0.65 4.15 -20.18
CA ASN A 45 -1.20 5.46 -20.53
C ASN A 45 -2.62 5.38 -21.14
N ASP A 46 -2.84 4.38 -21.99
CA ASP A 46 -4.12 4.18 -22.70
C ASP A 46 -5.14 3.36 -21.88
N SER A 47 -4.73 2.81 -20.74
CA SER A 47 -5.62 2.05 -19.86
C SER A 47 -5.20 2.21 -18.39
N PRO A 48 -5.41 3.40 -17.79
CA PRO A 48 -4.96 3.70 -16.44
C PRO A 48 -5.55 2.75 -15.38
N SER A 49 -6.73 2.18 -15.63
CA SER A 49 -7.37 1.20 -14.72
C SER A 49 -6.56 -0.08 -14.55
N LYS A 50 -5.72 -0.46 -15.52
CA LYS A 50 -4.80 -1.61 -15.38
C LYS A 50 -3.75 -1.38 -14.29
N MET A 51 -3.46 -0.13 -13.94
CA MET A 51 -2.62 0.19 -12.78
C MET A 51 -3.23 -0.27 -11.46
N CYS A 52 -4.55 -0.28 -11.33
CA CYS A 52 -5.21 -0.73 -10.11
C CYS A 52 -5.22 -2.26 -9.95
N THR A 53 -4.82 -3.00 -10.99
CA THR A 53 -4.79 -4.47 -10.98
C THR A 53 -3.39 -5.04 -10.78
N MET A 54 -2.37 -4.23 -11.08
CA MET A 54 -0.97 -4.60 -10.95
C MET A 54 -0.35 -4.20 -9.60
N LEU A 55 -0.98 -3.25 -8.92
CA LEU A 55 -0.68 -2.79 -7.56
C LEU A 55 -1.60 -3.51 -6.58
#